data_AF-A0A1S8XQL8-F1
#
_entry.id   AF-A0A1S8XQL8-F1
#
_cell.length_a   1.000
_cell.length_b   1.000
_cell.length_c   1.000
_cell.angle_alpha   90.00
_cell.angle_beta   90.00
_cell.angle_gamma   90.00
#
_symmetry.space_group_name_H-M   'P 1'
#
loop_
_entity.id
_entity.type
_entity.pdbx_description
1 polymer ?
#
loop_
_entity_poly.entity_id
_entity_poly.type
_entity_poly.pdbx_seq_one_letter_code
_entity_poly.pdbx_strand_id
1 'polypeptide(L)'
;MDLTSYVSNLGREFATLAEAGGDESRLLVERLTGPLESAIRMTLLEALSAAADEITRDLAPGSVELRLRGRDPDFVVTPPPAEPLQPAAGGTAATGGGTPDAVPPIAEDGPAARINVRLPEQLKAAIEEAAAREGRSVNAWLVRAAAAALQRPDHDQRPEPRDSGRRARQSFTGWVR
;
A
#
# COMPACT_ATOMS: atom_id res chain seq x y z
N MET A 1 -2.79 -12.95 15.52
CA MET A 1 -3.02 -14.29 14.94
C MET A 1 -3.57 -15.20 16.03
N ASP A 2 -4.69 -15.90 15.80
CA ASP A 2 -5.26 -16.83 16.79
C ASP A 2 -4.62 -18.22 16.66
N LEU A 3 -3.66 -18.53 17.53
CA LEU A 3 -3.01 -19.85 17.58
C LEU A 3 -3.94 -20.94 18.14
N THR A 4 -4.97 -20.58 18.89
CA THR A 4 -5.88 -21.54 19.53
C THR A 4 -6.66 -22.34 18.49
N SER A 5 -7.08 -21.68 17.41
CA SER A 5 -7.74 -22.35 16.28
C SER A 5 -6.86 -23.41 15.62
N TYR A 6 -5.56 -23.13 15.43
CA TYR A 6 -4.61 -24.09 14.83
C TYR A 6 -4.35 -25.28 15.75
N VAL A 7 -4.09 -25.02 17.03
CA VAL A 7 -3.84 -26.09 18.00
C VAL A 7 -5.08 -26.96 18.21
N SER A 8 -6.26 -26.35 18.23
CA SER A 8 -7.54 -27.08 18.32
C SER A 8 -7.81 -27.94 17.08
N ASN A 9 -7.47 -27.46 15.88
CA ASN A 9 -7.56 -28.27 14.66
C ASN A 9 -6.65 -29.49 14.74
N LEU A 10 -5.40 -29.28 15.13
CA LEU A 10 -4.43 -30.37 15.26
C LEU A 10 -4.88 -31.40 16.30
N GLY A 11 -5.42 -30.95 17.44
CA GLY A 11 -6.00 -31.85 18.45
C GLY A 11 -7.18 -32.68 17.92
N ARG A 12 -8.05 -32.08 17.10
CA ARG A 12 -9.14 -32.82 16.43
C ARG A 12 -8.61 -33.87 15.45
N GLU A 13 -7.60 -33.53 14.65
CA GLU A 13 -6.98 -34.47 13.72
C GLU A 13 -6.32 -35.65 14.45
N PHE A 14 -5.62 -35.39 15.55
CA PHE A 14 -5.07 -36.45 16.40
C PHE A 14 -6.16 -37.37 16.97
N ALA A 15 -7.28 -36.81 17.43
CA ALA A 15 -8.40 -37.60 17.92
C ALA A 15 -9.00 -38.50 16.81
N THR A 16 -9.17 -37.98 15.60
CA THR A 16 -9.63 -38.76 14.44
C THR A 16 -8.67 -39.90 14.09
N LEU A 17 -7.36 -39.66 14.14
CA LEU A 17 -6.37 -40.71 13.90
C LEU A 17 -6.39 -41.79 15.00
N ALA A 18 -6.61 -41.39 16.25
CA ALA A 18 -6.69 -42.33 17.36
C ALA A 18 -7.93 -43.23 17.33
N GLU A 19 -9.04 -42.80 16.72
CA GLU A 19 -10.21 -43.69 16.55
C GLU A 19 -9.89 -44.94 15.72
N ALA A 20 -8.98 -44.83 14.75
CA ALA A 20 -8.51 -45.98 13.96
C ALA A 20 -7.62 -46.94 14.77
N GLY A 21 -7.04 -46.47 15.89
CA GLY A 21 -6.11 -47.21 16.75
C GLY A 21 -6.75 -47.91 17.95
N GLY A 22 -8.09 -47.90 18.05
CA GLY A 22 -8.83 -48.53 19.16
C GLY A 22 -8.85 -47.74 20.47
N ASP A 23 -9.51 -48.31 21.48
CA ASP A 23 -9.84 -47.62 22.74
C ASP A 23 -8.62 -47.14 23.53
N GLU A 24 -7.51 -47.89 23.50
CA GLU A 24 -6.28 -47.51 24.19
C GLU A 24 -5.64 -46.25 23.58
N SER A 25 -5.65 -46.14 22.26
CA SER A 25 -5.16 -44.97 21.53
C SER A 25 -6.01 -43.73 21.82
N ARG A 26 -7.34 -43.92 21.91
CA ARG A 26 -8.28 -42.85 22.27
C ARG A 26 -8.02 -42.31 23.68
N LEU A 27 -7.89 -43.21 24.66
CA LEU A 27 -7.59 -42.83 26.05
C LEU A 27 -6.24 -42.12 26.18
N LEU A 28 -5.25 -42.51 25.38
CA LEU A 28 -3.96 -41.85 25.34
C LEU A 28 -4.09 -40.40 24.82
N VAL A 29 -4.81 -40.19 23.72
CA VAL A 29 -5.03 -38.85 23.16
C VAL A 29 -5.80 -37.95 24.12
N GLU A 30 -6.87 -38.45 24.75
CA GLU A 30 -7.64 -37.70 25.74
C GLU A 30 -6.76 -37.22 26.92
N ARG A 31 -5.81 -38.07 27.37
CA ARG A 31 -4.87 -37.71 28.44
C ARG A 31 -3.77 -36.73 28.00
N LEU A 32 -3.35 -36.80 26.75
CA LEU A 32 -2.24 -35.99 26.23
C LEU A 32 -2.68 -34.63 25.68
N THR A 33 -3.91 -34.49 25.19
CA THR A 33 -4.38 -33.28 24.48
C THR A 33 -4.14 -31.99 25.28
N GLY A 34 -4.49 -31.97 26.57
CA GLY A 34 -4.29 -30.80 27.44
C GLY A 34 -2.82 -30.40 27.62
N PRO A 35 -1.95 -31.31 28.10
CA PRO A 35 -0.51 -31.05 28.21
C PRO A 35 0.16 -30.69 26.88
N LEU A 36 -0.23 -31.33 25.77
CA LEU A 36 0.38 -31.13 24.45
C LEU A 36 0.05 -29.76 23.86
N GLU A 37 -1.15 -29.21 24.12
CA GLU A 37 -1.56 -27.90 23.60
C GLU A 37 -0.56 -26.80 24.00
N SER A 38 -0.10 -26.78 25.25
CA SER A 38 0.84 -25.77 25.73
C SER A 38 2.22 -25.93 25.08
N ALA A 39 2.69 -27.17 24.92
CA ALA A 39 3.96 -27.45 24.26
C ALA A 39 3.93 -27.05 22.78
N ILE A 40 2.89 -27.45 22.04
CA ILE A 40 2.71 -27.09 20.62
C ILE A 40 2.68 -25.57 20.46
N ARG A 41 1.91 -24.88 21.31
CA ARG A 41 1.81 -23.41 21.24
C ARG A 41 3.16 -22.75 21.47
N MET A 42 3.94 -23.21 22.44
CA MET A 42 5.29 -22.68 22.69
C MET A 42 6.19 -22.89 21.48
N THR A 43 6.22 -24.11 20.93
CA THR A 43 7.02 -24.43 19.73
C THR A 43 6.62 -23.57 18.52
N LEU A 44 5.32 -23.31 18.33
CA LEU A 44 4.85 -22.42 17.27
C LEU A 44 5.32 -20.97 17.49
N LEU A 45 5.29 -20.46 18.72
CA LEU A 45 5.79 -19.11 19.02
C LEU A 45 7.31 -18.99 18.81
N GLU A 46 8.07 -20.01 19.17
CA GLU A 46 9.52 -20.09 18.92
C GLU A 46 9.82 -20.09 17.41
N ALA A 47 9.10 -20.91 16.65
CA ALA A 47 9.25 -20.98 15.20
C ALA A 47 8.89 -19.65 14.51
N LEU A 48 7.79 -19.02 14.91
CA LEU A 48 7.38 -17.72 14.37
C LEU A 48 8.39 -16.61 14.72
N SER A 49 8.97 -16.64 15.91
CA SER A 49 10.01 -15.68 16.32
C SER A 49 11.29 -15.86 15.49
N ALA A 50 11.75 -17.10 15.31
CA ALA A 50 12.91 -17.38 14.46
C ALA A 50 12.68 -16.95 13.00
N ALA A 51 11.48 -17.17 12.46
CA ALA A 51 11.12 -16.72 11.13
C ALA A 51 11.09 -15.17 11.02
N ALA A 52 10.59 -14.47 12.05
CA ALA A 52 10.60 -13.01 12.09
C ALA A 52 12.04 -12.45 12.07
N ASP A 53 12.96 -13.09 12.80
CA ASP A 53 14.38 -12.72 12.82
C ASP A 53 15.05 -12.94 11.45
N GLU A 54 14.75 -14.04 10.77
CA GLU A 54 15.25 -14.33 9.43
C GLU A 54 14.77 -13.25 8.43
N ILE A 55 13.46 -12.98 8.41
CA ILE A 55 12.87 -11.97 7.53
C ILE A 55 13.43 -10.57 7.85
N THR A 56 13.64 -10.24 9.13
CA THR A 56 14.19 -8.94 9.53
C THR A 56 15.61 -8.72 8.99
N ARG A 57 16.44 -9.76 8.96
CA ARG A 57 17.80 -9.67 8.38
C ARG A 57 17.75 -9.36 6.89
N ASP A 58 16.81 -9.97 6.17
CA ASP A 58 16.67 -9.81 4.73
C ASP A 58 15.95 -8.50 4.34
N LEU A 59 15.12 -7.95 5.24
CA LEU A 59 14.32 -6.75 4.99
C LEU A 59 15.07 -5.43 5.27
N ALA A 60 16.28 -5.48 5.84
CA ALA A 60 17.02 -4.29 6.25
C ALA A 60 17.12 -3.24 5.11
N PRO A 61 16.87 -1.93 5.39
CA PRO A 61 16.68 -1.29 6.70
C PRO A 61 15.30 -1.43 7.37
N GLY A 62 14.36 -2.19 6.80
CA GLY A 62 13.08 -2.52 7.45
C GLY A 62 13.22 -3.64 8.49
N SER A 63 12.12 -3.96 9.19
CA SER A 63 12.07 -5.04 10.19
C SER A 63 10.69 -5.71 10.25
N VAL A 64 10.67 -6.95 10.75
CA VAL A 64 9.45 -7.69 11.09
C VAL A 64 9.57 -8.16 12.54
N GLU A 65 8.68 -7.67 13.40
CA GLU A 65 8.66 -8.01 14.82
C GLU A 65 7.40 -8.81 15.17
N LEU A 66 7.52 -9.67 16.19
CA LEU A 66 6.39 -10.41 16.74
C LEU A 66 5.95 -9.76 18.06
N ARG A 67 4.72 -9.22 18.09
CA ARG A 67 4.13 -8.63 19.29
C ARG A 67 3.07 -9.54 19.88
N LEU A 68 3.18 -9.86 21.16
CA LEU A 68 2.16 -10.65 21.87
C LEU A 68 1.09 -9.76 22.47
N ARG A 69 -0.18 -10.10 22.22
CA ARG A 69 -1.36 -9.57 22.91
C ARG A 69 -2.02 -10.70 23.67
N GLY A 70 -1.76 -10.78 24.98
CA GLY A 70 -2.14 -11.95 25.76
C GLY A 70 -1.39 -13.19 25.25
N ARG A 71 -2.11 -14.12 24.60
CA ARG A 71 -1.53 -15.35 24.02
C ARG A 71 -1.49 -15.34 22.50
N ASP A 72 -1.94 -14.25 21.88
CA ASP A 72 -2.08 -14.14 20.45
C ASP A 72 -0.92 -13.30 19.88
N PRO A 73 -0.07 -13.89 19.01
CA PRO A 73 1.01 -13.15 18.36
C PRO A 73 0.51 -12.35 17.17
N ASP A 74 1.01 -11.14 16.98
CA ASP A 74 0.74 -10.27 15.83
C ASP A 74 2.07 -9.81 15.22
N PHE A 75 2.19 -9.89 13.89
CA PHE A 75 3.34 -9.34 13.18
C PHE A 75 3.23 -7.82 13.06
N VAL A 76 4.33 -7.14 13.34
CA VAL A 76 4.50 -5.70 13.12
C VAL A 76 5.60 -5.54 12.09
N VAL A 77 5.24 -5.03 10.91
CA VAL A 77 6.17 -4.86 9.80
C VAL A 77 6.51 -3.38 9.66
N THR A 78 7.80 -3.06 9.76
CA THR A 78 8.36 -1.74 9.48
C THR A 78 9.04 -1.80 8.11
N PRO A 79 8.47 -1.20 7.06
CA PRO A 79 9.12 -1.21 5.75
C PRO A 79 10.39 -0.36 5.77
N PRO A 80 11.39 -0.67 4.92
CA PRO A 80 12.59 0.15 4.78
C PRO A 80 12.22 1.61 4.42
N PRO A 81 12.95 2.62 4.91
CA PRO A 81 12.73 4.01 4.50
C PRO A 81 12.85 4.12 2.99
N ALA A 82 11.85 4.71 2.34
CA ALA A 82 11.96 5.06 0.93
C ALA A 82 13.13 6.06 0.81
N GLU A 83 14.16 5.71 0.02
CA GLU A 83 15.22 6.67 -0.28
C GLU A 83 14.58 7.93 -0.88
N PRO A 84 14.86 9.11 -0.33
CA PRO A 84 14.46 10.34 -0.99
C PRO A 84 15.21 10.37 -2.32
N LEU A 85 14.46 10.28 -3.44
CA LEU A 85 14.97 10.61 -4.76
C LEU A 85 15.56 12.02 -4.68
N GLN A 86 16.88 12.07 -4.58
CA GLN A 86 17.64 13.30 -4.56
C GLN A 86 17.38 13.96 -5.92
N PRO A 87 16.82 15.18 -5.99
CA PRO A 87 16.63 15.84 -7.28
C PRO A 87 18.02 15.98 -7.91
N ALA A 88 18.24 15.27 -9.01
CA ALA A 88 19.51 15.28 -9.73
C ALA A 88 19.81 16.71 -10.18
N ALA A 89 20.62 17.41 -9.40
CA ALA A 89 21.19 18.68 -9.78
C ALA A 89 22.42 18.42 -10.67
N GLY A 90 22.22 18.57 -11.98
CA GLY A 90 23.27 18.91 -12.93
C GLY A 90 23.86 17.75 -13.74
N GLY A 91 23.64 17.78 -15.07
CA GLY A 91 24.39 16.92 -16.00
C GLY A 91 23.78 16.89 -17.40
N THR A 92 24.19 17.84 -18.23
CA THR A 92 23.98 17.94 -19.69
C THR A 92 23.82 16.63 -20.44
N ALA A 93 22.72 16.47 -21.17
CA ALA A 93 22.66 15.65 -22.39
C ALA A 93 21.65 16.26 -23.37
N ALA A 94 22.14 17.16 -24.22
CA ALA A 94 21.53 17.35 -25.52
C ALA A 94 21.94 16.16 -26.39
N THR A 95 20.99 15.35 -26.85
CA THR A 95 20.97 14.73 -28.19
C THR A 95 19.74 13.86 -28.37
N GLY A 96 19.06 14.07 -29.51
CA GLY A 96 18.48 12.97 -30.28
C GLY A 96 16.97 12.82 -30.15
N GLY A 97 16.26 13.25 -31.19
CA GLY A 97 14.82 13.14 -31.29
C GLY A 97 14.31 11.70 -31.16
N GLY A 98 13.33 11.54 -30.29
CA GLY A 98 12.40 10.44 -30.27
C GLY A 98 11.03 11.05 -30.04
N THR A 99 10.09 10.81 -30.94
CA THR A 99 8.66 11.05 -30.75
C THR A 99 8.24 10.70 -29.32
N PRO A 100 7.56 11.58 -28.56
CA PRO A 100 7.06 11.19 -27.26
C PRO A 100 5.91 10.23 -27.46
N ASP A 101 6.25 8.96 -27.27
CA ASP A 101 5.37 7.86 -26.98
C ASP A 101 4.29 8.25 -25.97
N ALA A 102 3.13 7.61 -26.13
CA ALA A 102 2.05 7.68 -25.18
C ALA A 102 2.57 7.49 -23.75
N VAL A 103 2.20 8.42 -22.85
CA VAL A 103 2.34 8.23 -21.41
C VAL A 103 1.74 6.87 -21.08
N PRO A 104 2.51 5.91 -20.52
CA PRO A 104 1.93 4.63 -20.14
C PRO A 104 0.76 4.89 -19.20
N PRO A 105 -0.35 4.15 -19.29
CA PRO A 105 -1.37 4.23 -18.26
C PRO A 105 -0.65 4.05 -16.92
N ILE A 106 -0.92 4.93 -15.96
CA ILE A 106 -0.49 4.75 -14.58
C ILE A 106 -1.12 3.41 -14.17
N ALA A 107 -0.35 2.34 -14.28
CA ALA A 107 -0.83 1.00 -13.99
C ALA A 107 -1.18 1.01 -12.51
N GLU A 108 -2.45 0.78 -12.19
CA GLU A 108 -2.89 0.66 -10.79
C GLU A 108 -2.23 -0.54 -10.09
N ASP A 109 -1.59 -1.44 -10.86
CA ASP A 109 -0.83 -2.61 -10.42
C ASP A 109 0.70 -2.40 -10.38
N GLY A 110 1.16 -1.14 -10.33
CA GLY A 110 2.56 -0.82 -9.99
C GLY A 110 2.79 -0.73 -8.47
N PRO A 111 4.04 -0.79 -7.98
CA PRO A 111 4.35 -0.53 -6.57
C PRO A 111 3.85 0.87 -6.17
N ALA A 112 2.75 0.91 -5.40
CA ALA A 112 2.11 2.15 -4.98
C ALA A 112 2.84 2.78 -3.79
N ALA A 113 3.25 4.05 -3.93
CA ALA A 113 3.79 4.83 -2.83
C ALA A 113 2.68 5.17 -1.81
N ARG A 114 2.85 4.78 -0.55
CA ARG A 114 1.88 5.06 0.52
C ARG A 114 2.04 6.49 1.04
N ILE A 115 0.96 7.28 0.98
CA ILE A 115 0.91 8.67 1.46
C ILE A 115 -0.14 8.78 2.57
N ASN A 116 0.22 9.34 3.72
CA ASN A 116 -0.74 9.68 4.79
C ASN A 116 -1.11 11.17 4.68
N VAL A 117 -2.37 11.46 4.34
CA VAL A 117 -2.89 12.83 4.21
C VAL A 117 -3.76 13.17 5.42
N ARG A 118 -3.53 14.32 6.05
CA ARG A 118 -4.43 14.87 7.07
C ARG A 118 -5.37 15.87 6.42
N LEU A 119 -6.67 15.58 6.43
CA LEU A 119 -7.68 16.44 5.83
C LEU A 119 -8.59 17.02 6.93
N PRO A 120 -9.07 18.27 6.77
CA PRO A 120 -10.21 18.76 7.54
C PRO A 120 -11.44 17.86 7.30
N GLU A 121 -12.28 17.69 8.32
CA GLU A 121 -13.43 16.77 8.28
C GLU A 121 -14.38 17.07 7.11
N GLN A 122 -14.61 18.35 6.81
CA GLN A 122 -15.49 18.76 5.71
C GLN A 122 -14.95 18.33 4.35
N LEU A 123 -13.62 18.33 4.17
CA LEU A 123 -12.99 17.96 2.92
C LEU A 123 -13.00 16.44 2.73
N LYS A 124 -12.79 15.66 3.80
CA LYS A 124 -12.93 14.21 3.79
C LYS A 124 -14.34 13.80 3.35
N ALA A 125 -15.38 14.40 3.95
CA ALA A 125 -16.77 14.11 3.60
C ALA A 125 -17.08 14.40 2.12
N ALA A 126 -16.62 15.53 1.60
CA ALA A 126 -16.82 15.90 0.19
C ALA A 126 -16.14 14.91 -0.78
N ILE A 127 -14.96 14.40 -0.43
CA ILE A 127 -14.23 13.39 -1.22
C ILE A 127 -14.97 12.04 -1.20
N GLU A 128 -15.45 11.60 -0.03
CA GLU A 128 -16.21 10.35 0.11
C GLU A 128 -17.49 10.40 -0.73
N GLU A 129 -18.22 11.51 -0.74
CA GLU A 129 -19.42 11.68 -1.55
C GLU A 129 -19.11 11.68 -3.06
N ALA A 130 -18.02 12.34 -3.47
CA ALA A 130 -17.58 12.37 -4.86
C ALA A 130 -17.18 10.98 -5.37
N ALA A 131 -16.43 10.23 -4.56
CA ALA A 131 -16.04 8.86 -4.86
C ALA A 131 -17.27 7.93 -4.95
N ALA A 132 -18.23 8.06 -4.02
CA ALA A 132 -19.46 7.27 -4.01
C ALA A 132 -20.33 7.53 -5.25
N ARG A 133 -20.47 8.79 -5.67
CA ARG A 133 -21.22 9.16 -6.89
C ARG A 133 -20.63 8.54 -8.15
N GLU A 134 -19.33 8.31 -8.16
CA GLU A 134 -18.60 7.69 -9.25
C GLU A 134 -18.47 6.16 -9.11
N GLY A 135 -18.99 5.56 -8.04
CA GLY A 135 -18.88 4.13 -7.77
C GLY A 135 -17.44 3.65 -7.56
N ARG A 136 -16.56 4.52 -7.07
CA ARG A 136 -15.12 4.26 -6.90
C ARG A 136 -14.72 4.27 -5.43
N SER A 137 -13.63 3.58 -5.12
CA SER A 137 -12.98 3.77 -3.81
C SER A 137 -12.40 5.18 -3.73
N VAL A 138 -12.34 5.73 -2.51
CA VAL A 138 -11.73 7.05 -2.27
C VAL A 138 -10.29 7.11 -2.80
N ASN A 139 -9.52 6.03 -2.65
CA ASN A 139 -8.15 5.97 -3.15
C ASN A 139 -8.10 6.07 -4.70
N ALA A 140 -8.92 5.29 -5.40
CA ALA A 140 -8.98 5.33 -6.86
C ALA A 140 -9.48 6.68 -7.39
N TRP A 141 -10.42 7.31 -6.67
CA TRP A 141 -10.91 8.65 -7.01
C TRP A 141 -9.81 9.71 -6.83
N LEU A 142 -9.06 9.67 -5.72
CA LEU A 142 -7.97 10.60 -5.44
C LEU A 142 -6.80 10.44 -6.43
N VAL A 143 -6.40 9.21 -6.76
CA VAL A 143 -5.34 8.93 -7.74
C VAL A 143 -5.73 9.51 -9.11
N ARG A 144 -6.97 9.31 -9.54
CA ARG A 144 -7.50 9.89 -10.79
C ARG A 144 -7.53 11.41 -10.76
N ALA A 145 -8.01 12.00 -9.66
CA ALA A 145 -8.07 13.46 -9.51
C ALA A 145 -6.66 14.08 -9.58
N ALA A 146 -5.67 13.45 -8.93
CA ALA A 146 -4.27 13.86 -9.00
C ALA A 146 -3.70 13.71 -10.42
N ALA A 147 -3.96 12.58 -11.08
CA ALA A 147 -3.52 12.38 -12.47
C ALA A 147 -4.12 13.41 -13.44
N ALA A 148 -5.41 13.73 -13.29
CA ALA A 148 -6.08 14.74 -14.10
C ALA A 148 -5.53 16.15 -13.84
N ALA A 149 -5.22 16.48 -12.58
CA ALA A 149 -4.60 17.76 -12.22
C ALA A 149 -3.18 17.89 -12.82
N LEU A 150 -2.42 16.79 -12.90
CA LEU A 150 -1.08 16.73 -13.48
C LEU A 150 -1.07 16.72 -15.01
N GLN A 151 -2.15 16.33 -15.68
CA GLN A 151 -2.29 16.39 -17.14
C GLN A 151 -2.69 17.80 -17.63
N ARG A 152 -3.25 18.63 -16.75
CA ARG A 152 -3.73 19.97 -17.07
C ARG A 152 -2.66 21.07 -17.29
N PRO A 153 -1.40 21.01 -16.80
CA PRO A 153 -0.44 22.08 -16.98
C PRO A 153 0.16 22.18 -18.40
N ASP A 154 0.04 21.14 -19.24
CA ASP A 154 0.56 21.17 -20.62
C ASP A 154 -0.49 21.58 -21.67
N HIS A 155 -1.78 21.44 -21.37
CA HIS A 155 -2.82 21.68 -22.36
C HIS A 155 -3.29 23.14 -22.47
N ASP A 156 -2.96 23.99 -21.49
CA ASP A 156 -3.30 25.41 -21.47
C ASP A 156 -2.21 26.32 -22.09
N GLN A 157 -1.09 25.76 -22.57
CA GLN A 157 -0.10 26.50 -23.34
C GLN A 157 -0.36 26.38 -24.85
N ARG A 158 -1.28 27.23 -25.32
CA ARG A 158 -1.28 27.91 -26.64
C ARG A 158 -1.80 27.16 -27.88
N PRO A 159 -2.75 27.81 -28.58
CA PRO A 159 -2.53 28.21 -29.96
C PRO A 159 -2.39 29.74 -30.03
N GLU A 160 -1.27 30.22 -30.57
CA GLU A 160 -1.22 31.59 -31.08
C GLU A 160 -2.20 31.70 -32.23
N PRO A 161 -3.06 32.73 -32.27
CA PRO A 161 -3.57 33.20 -33.53
C PRO A 161 -2.42 33.94 -34.23
N ARG A 162 -1.75 33.25 -35.15
CA ARG A 162 -0.99 33.91 -36.21
C ARG A 162 -1.98 34.68 -37.08
N ASP A 163 -1.90 36.00 -36.94
CA ASP A 163 -2.13 37.04 -37.93
C ASP A 163 -3.02 36.71 -39.14
N SER A 164 -4.20 37.32 -39.18
CA SER A 164 -4.86 37.66 -40.44
C SER A 164 -5.60 38.99 -40.31
N GLY A 165 -4.89 40.08 -40.59
CA GLY A 165 -5.34 41.15 -41.48
C GLY A 165 -6.62 41.95 -41.16
N ARG A 166 -6.43 43.26 -41.00
CA ARG A 166 -7.36 44.40 -41.24
C ARG A 166 -8.37 44.75 -40.14
N ARG A 167 -8.04 45.78 -39.35
CA ARG A 167 -8.59 47.15 -39.49
C ARG A 167 -8.16 48.08 -38.35
N ALA A 168 -7.68 49.26 -38.77
CA ALA A 168 -7.60 50.55 -38.10
C ALA A 168 -8.29 50.71 -36.72
N ARG A 169 -7.55 51.26 -35.74
CA ARG A 169 -7.62 52.70 -35.40
C ARG A 169 -6.65 53.01 -34.26
N GLN A 170 -5.83 54.03 -34.50
CA GLN A 170 -5.01 54.71 -33.50
C GLN A 170 -5.94 55.36 -32.48
N SER A 171 -5.69 55.14 -31.19
CA SER A 171 -6.24 55.98 -30.11
C SER A 171 -5.11 56.43 -29.22
N PHE A 172 -4.91 57.74 -29.21
CA PHE A 172 -3.99 58.50 -28.40
C PHE A 172 -4.67 58.79 -27.06
N THR A 173 -4.03 58.48 -25.94
CA THR A 173 -4.47 58.94 -24.61
C THR A 173 -3.29 59.63 -23.93
N GLY A 174 -3.39 60.95 -23.87
CA GLY A 174 -2.43 61.83 -23.22
C GLY A 174 -2.58 61.85 -21.70
N TRP A 175 -1.46 62.10 -21.02
CA TRP A 175 -1.39 62.31 -19.58
C TRP A 175 -1.65 63.78 -19.24
N VAL A 176 -2.42 64.03 -18.19
CA VAL A 176 -2.48 65.34 -17.52
C VAL A 176 -2.13 65.14 -16.05
N ARG A 177 -1.35 66.11 -15.55
CA ARG A 177 -0.74 66.23 -14.23
C ARG A 177 -1.73 66.37 -13.09
#